data_AF-A0A442F4H2-F1
#
_entry.id   AF-A0A442F4H2-F1
#
_cell.length_a   1.000
_cell.length_b   1.000
_cell.length_c   1.000
_cell.angle_alpha   90.00
_cell.angle_beta   90.00
_cell.angle_gamma   90.00
#
_symmetry.space_group_name_H-M   'P 1'
#
loop_
_entity.id
_entity.type
_entity.pdbx_description
1 polymer ?
#
loop_
_entity_poly.entity_id
_entity_poly.type
_entity_poly.pdbx_seq_one_letter_code
_entity_poly.pdbx_strand_id
1 'polypeptide(L)'
;MKDAGDIITPIEPSRKLSDAIRDVKNAFADRDDVVVEMREAHRMRLDLLAAELAPVFADVPADMDSFDFAVSSGLQPRLWIDAVSHVAMGRDRRTYRFLKDTRVGRVVLAESTEMKPVADAVTRYVAERVVERQHMMEGGVESAVPGLHRHVVQEAEPPIRSETGRNGWTTFFAGLGLITAGALVGLAVSLALFWDRIMQMKISF
;
A
#
# COMPACT_ATOMS: atom_id res chain seq x y z
N MET A 1 16.87 31.49 -83.11
CA MET A 1 16.63 32.55 -82.10
C MET A 1 15.18 32.47 -81.63
N LYS A 2 14.95 31.88 -80.45
CA LYS A 2 14.21 32.47 -79.32
C LYS A 2 13.99 31.38 -78.27
N ASP A 3 14.67 31.60 -77.16
CA ASP A 3 14.69 30.77 -75.96
C ASP A 3 13.30 30.49 -75.42
N ALA A 4 13.03 29.22 -75.14
CA ALA A 4 11.96 28.81 -74.25
C ALA A 4 12.36 29.27 -72.83
N GLY A 5 11.68 30.31 -72.36
CA GLY A 5 11.84 30.84 -71.01
C GLY A 5 11.52 29.75 -69.98
N ASP A 6 12.56 29.24 -69.37
CA ASP A 6 12.54 28.45 -68.14
C ASP A 6 11.84 29.28 -67.06
N ILE A 7 10.57 28.95 -66.77
CA ILE A 7 9.83 29.55 -65.65
C ILE A 7 10.28 28.80 -64.40
N ILE A 8 11.41 29.26 -63.84
CA ILE A 8 11.87 28.82 -62.53
C ILE A 8 10.83 29.27 -61.51
N THR A 9 10.00 28.34 -61.05
CA THR A 9 9.11 28.53 -59.91
C THR A 9 9.98 28.97 -58.72
N PRO A 10 9.66 30.09 -58.03
CA PRO A 10 10.46 30.51 -56.88
C PRO A 10 10.47 29.38 -55.85
N ILE A 11 11.66 28.90 -55.54
CA ILE A 11 11.91 27.99 -54.42
C ILE A 11 11.26 28.64 -53.20
N GLU A 12 10.28 27.96 -52.59
CA GLU A 12 9.61 28.45 -51.38
C GLU A 12 10.67 29.00 -50.42
N PRO A 13 10.49 30.22 -49.89
CA PRO A 13 11.49 30.82 -49.04
C PRO A 13 11.74 29.87 -47.88
N SER A 14 12.98 29.42 -47.78
CA SER A 14 13.50 28.67 -46.63
C SER A 14 12.88 29.24 -45.36
N ARG A 15 12.09 28.43 -44.64
CA ARG A 15 11.34 28.85 -43.45
C ARG A 15 12.22 29.77 -42.60
N LYS A 16 11.85 31.04 -42.48
CA LYS A 16 12.62 31.99 -41.68
C LYS A 16 12.72 31.42 -40.28
N LEU A 17 13.93 31.43 -39.72
CA LEU A 17 14.16 30.93 -38.37
C LEU A 17 13.24 31.61 -37.35
N SER A 18 12.90 32.89 -37.54
CA SER A 18 11.94 33.62 -36.72
C SER A 18 10.56 32.94 -36.65
N ASP A 19 10.07 32.44 -37.78
CA ASP A 19 8.75 31.83 -37.90
C ASP A 19 8.80 30.43 -37.26
N ALA A 20 9.86 29.67 -37.52
CA ALA A 20 10.10 28.39 -36.84
C ALA A 20 10.24 28.54 -35.32
N ILE A 21 10.94 29.58 -34.83
CA ILE A 21 11.03 29.89 -33.40
C ILE A 21 9.66 30.25 -32.83
N ARG A 22 8.86 31.05 -33.55
CA ARG A 22 7.52 31.45 -33.12
C ARG A 22 6.59 30.23 -33.02
N ASP A 23 6.61 29.35 -34.01
CA ASP A 23 5.84 28.10 -34.01
C ASP A 23 6.24 27.20 -32.83
N VAL A 24 7.54 27.07 -32.55
CA VAL A 24 8.05 26.30 -31.41
C VAL A 24 7.61 26.93 -30.08
N LYS A 25 7.68 28.26 -29.92
CA LYS A 25 7.23 28.95 -28.70
C LYS A 25 5.73 28.78 -28.47
N ASN A 26 4.91 28.88 -29.52
CA ASN A 26 3.48 28.64 -29.42
C ASN A 26 3.21 27.18 -29.02
N ALA A 27 3.90 26.22 -29.65
CA ALA A 27 3.76 24.81 -29.29
C ALA A 27 4.18 24.50 -27.84
N PHE A 28 5.12 25.25 -27.26
CA PHE A 28 5.43 25.17 -25.82
C PHE A 28 4.30 25.77 -24.97
N ALA A 29 3.81 26.96 -25.33
CA ALA A 29 2.69 27.59 -24.62
C ALA A 29 1.43 26.71 -24.63
N ASP A 30 1.05 26.14 -25.78
CA ASP A 30 -0.11 25.26 -25.91
C ASP A 30 0.01 24.01 -25.00
N ARG A 31 1.23 23.47 -24.84
CA ARG A 31 1.48 22.32 -23.95
C ARG A 31 1.36 22.70 -22.49
N ASP A 32 1.88 23.87 -22.11
CA ASP A 32 1.81 24.37 -20.75
C ASP A 32 0.37 24.68 -20.34
N ASP A 33 -0.41 25.30 -21.23
CA ASP A 33 -1.83 25.59 -21.01
C ASP A 33 -2.63 24.30 -20.77
N VAL A 34 -2.40 23.26 -21.57
CA VAL A 34 -3.02 21.94 -21.39
C VAL A 34 -2.66 21.33 -20.03
N VAL A 35 -1.41 21.48 -19.56
CA VAL A 35 -1.01 20.99 -18.23
C VAL A 35 -1.72 21.74 -17.10
N VAL A 36 -1.91 23.05 -17.24
CA VAL A 36 -2.65 23.86 -16.27
C VAL A 36 -4.11 23.41 -16.21
N GLU A 37 -4.79 23.30 -17.35
CA GLU A 37 -6.19 22.86 -17.42
C GLU A 37 -6.37 21.47 -16.80
N MET A 38 -5.47 20.52 -17.10
CA MET A 38 -5.50 19.18 -16.51
C MET A 38 -5.35 19.20 -14.99
N ARG A 39 -4.44 20.04 -14.47
CA ARG A 39 -4.25 20.23 -13.02
C ARG A 39 -5.51 20.82 -12.38
N GLU A 40 -6.12 21.82 -13.00
CA GLU A 40 -7.35 22.45 -12.50
C GLU A 40 -8.52 21.46 -12.49
N ALA A 41 -8.69 20.67 -13.55
CA ALA A 41 -9.69 19.62 -13.60
C ALA A 41 -9.49 18.56 -12.49
N HIS A 42 -8.24 18.15 -12.24
CA HIS A 42 -7.94 17.23 -11.13
C HIS A 42 -8.27 17.85 -9.77
N ARG A 43 -7.91 19.13 -9.57
CA ARG A 43 -8.21 19.85 -8.34
C ARG A 43 -9.72 19.94 -8.11
N MET A 44 -10.48 20.34 -9.12
CA MET A 44 -11.95 20.43 -9.04
C MET A 44 -12.58 19.09 -8.64
N ARG A 45 -12.13 17.98 -9.20
CA ARG A 45 -12.64 16.65 -8.82
C ARG A 45 -12.35 16.30 -7.37
N LEU A 46 -11.16 16.65 -6.88
CA LEU A 46 -10.79 16.45 -5.48
C LEU A 46 -11.55 17.39 -4.54
N ASP A 47 -11.82 18.63 -4.95
CA ASP A 47 -12.64 19.58 -4.19
C ASP A 47 -14.08 19.07 -4.07
N LEU A 48 -14.64 18.45 -5.13
CA LEU A 48 -15.95 17.79 -5.05
C LEU A 48 -15.96 16.60 -4.08
N LEU A 49 -14.91 15.78 -4.09
CA LEU A 49 -14.76 14.69 -3.11
C LEU A 49 -14.61 15.24 -1.68
N ALA A 50 -13.87 16.34 -1.50
CA ALA A 50 -13.72 16.98 -0.20
C ALA A 50 -15.06 17.55 0.30
N ALA A 51 -15.88 18.11 -0.59
CA ALA A 51 -17.22 18.57 -0.26
C ALA A 51 -18.15 17.41 0.16
N GLU A 52 -18.09 16.27 -0.52
CA GLU A 52 -18.81 15.05 -0.12
C GLU A 52 -18.39 14.55 1.26
N LEU A 53 -17.10 14.65 1.58
CA LEU A 53 -16.54 14.23 2.86
C LEU A 53 -16.66 15.28 3.98
N ALA A 54 -17.14 16.50 3.68
CA ALA A 54 -17.23 17.57 4.66
C ALA A 54 -18.02 17.20 5.94
N PRO A 55 -19.15 16.45 5.87
CA PRO A 55 -19.83 15.99 7.09
C PRO A 55 -18.95 15.08 7.96
N VAL A 56 -18.17 14.18 7.33
CA VAL A 56 -17.27 13.28 8.04
C VAL A 56 -16.14 14.05 8.71
N PHE A 57 -15.58 15.05 8.02
CA PHE A 57 -14.53 15.90 8.58
C PHE A 57 -15.03 16.71 9.78
N ALA A 58 -16.30 17.14 9.77
CA ALA A 58 -16.91 17.87 10.87
C ALA A 58 -17.13 17.01 12.13
N ASP A 59 -17.28 15.69 11.97
CA ASP A 59 -17.45 14.74 13.09
C ASP A 59 -16.11 14.39 13.79
N VAL A 60 -14.97 14.81 13.25
CA VAL A 60 -13.66 14.54 13.85
C VAL A 60 -13.40 15.45 15.05
N PRO A 61 -13.01 14.90 16.22
CA PRO A 61 -12.68 15.69 17.40
C PRO A 61 -11.60 16.75 17.14
N ALA A 62 -11.84 17.98 17.59
CA ALA A 62 -10.96 19.12 17.33
C ALA A 62 -9.59 19.04 18.03
N ASP A 63 -9.44 18.19 19.05
CA ASP A 63 -8.17 17.93 19.73
C ASP A 63 -7.28 16.94 18.96
N MET A 64 -7.71 16.48 17.78
CA MET A 64 -7.04 15.46 16.99
C MET A 64 -6.21 16.05 15.83
N ASP A 65 -5.04 16.57 16.16
CA ASP A 65 -4.09 17.20 15.22
C ASP A 65 -3.48 16.23 14.17
N SER A 66 -3.86 14.95 14.16
CA SER A 66 -3.30 13.96 13.22
C SER A 66 -3.86 14.08 11.80
N PHE A 67 -4.99 14.76 11.62
CA PHE A 67 -5.65 14.90 10.33
C PHE A 67 -5.35 16.25 9.67
N ASP A 68 -5.26 16.25 8.34
CA ASP A 68 -4.96 17.42 7.50
C ASP A 68 -5.91 17.40 6.30
N PHE A 69 -7.16 17.84 6.50
CA PHE A 69 -8.21 17.84 5.47
C PHE A 69 -8.04 18.99 4.48
N ALA A 70 -7.05 18.89 3.59
CA ALA A 70 -6.70 19.97 2.66
C ALA A 70 -6.44 19.50 1.23
N VAL A 71 -6.93 20.26 0.24
CA VAL A 71 -6.62 20.02 -1.18
C VAL A 71 -5.42 20.84 -1.62
N SER A 72 -4.31 20.15 -1.89
CA SER A 72 -3.06 20.76 -2.32
C SER A 72 -3.13 21.37 -3.73
N SER A 73 -2.39 22.46 -3.93
CA SER A 73 -2.29 23.20 -5.19
C SER A 73 -1.04 22.83 -6.00
N GLY A 74 -0.36 21.72 -5.69
CA GLY A 74 0.83 21.30 -6.43
C GLY A 74 0.55 20.92 -7.90
N LEU A 75 1.60 20.54 -8.63
CA LEU A 75 1.48 20.00 -9.99
C LEU A 75 0.62 18.73 -10.05
N GLN A 76 0.64 17.96 -8.97
CA GLN A 76 -0.27 16.83 -8.74
C GLN A 76 -1.14 17.17 -7.52
N PRO A 77 -2.34 17.70 -7.73
CA PRO A 77 -3.29 17.95 -6.66
C PRO A 77 -3.61 16.65 -5.89
N ARG A 78 -3.72 16.78 -4.58
CA ARG A 78 -3.99 15.70 -3.62
C ARG A 78 -4.90 16.25 -2.54
N LEU A 79 -5.92 15.48 -2.17
CA LEU A 79 -6.69 15.71 -0.95
C LEU A 79 -5.98 14.96 0.18
N TRP A 80 -5.33 15.70 1.06
CA TRP A 80 -4.73 15.15 2.27
C TRP A 80 -5.83 14.75 3.25
N ILE A 81 -5.59 13.65 3.96
CA ILE A 81 -6.44 13.14 5.04
C ILE A 81 -5.64 13.20 6.33
N ASP A 82 -4.40 12.72 6.31
CA ASP A 82 -3.42 12.84 7.38
C ASP A 82 -2.01 13.02 6.79
N ALA A 83 -0.99 13.07 7.64
CA ALA A 83 0.41 13.28 7.24
C ALA A 83 0.97 12.25 6.24
N VAL A 84 0.38 11.05 6.14
CA VAL A 84 0.85 9.96 5.27
C VAL A 84 -0.21 9.41 4.32
N SER A 85 -1.46 9.87 4.43
CA SER A 85 -2.60 9.34 3.69
C SER A 85 -3.31 10.44 2.91
N HIS A 86 -3.58 10.18 1.64
CA HIS A 86 -4.18 11.15 0.74
C HIS A 86 -4.94 10.48 -0.40
N VAL A 87 -5.91 11.20 -0.97
CA VAL A 87 -6.57 10.84 -2.23
C VAL A 87 -5.93 11.61 -3.38
N ALA A 88 -5.58 10.89 -4.44
CA ALA A 88 -5.05 11.46 -5.67
C ALA A 88 -5.83 10.95 -6.89
N MET A 89 -5.82 11.74 -7.96
CA MET A 89 -6.30 11.27 -9.26
C MET A 89 -5.29 10.29 -9.86
N GLY A 90 -5.79 9.18 -10.41
CA GLY A 90 -5.05 8.21 -11.19
C GLY A 90 -4.48 8.82 -12.47
N ARG A 91 -3.58 8.09 -13.13
CA ARG A 91 -2.97 8.53 -14.41
C ARG A 91 -4.00 8.70 -15.53
N ASP A 92 -5.11 7.99 -15.42
CA ASP A 92 -6.25 8.03 -16.33
C ASP A 92 -7.19 9.23 -16.12
N ARG A 93 -6.90 10.08 -15.12
CA ARG A 93 -7.66 11.31 -14.76
C ARG A 93 -9.10 11.07 -14.32
N ARG A 94 -9.50 9.82 -14.08
CA ARG A 94 -10.88 9.45 -13.75
C ARG A 94 -10.95 8.70 -12.44
N THR A 95 -9.95 7.87 -12.20
CA THR A 95 -9.90 7.01 -11.04
C THR A 95 -9.40 7.79 -9.83
N TYR A 96 -10.18 7.78 -8.75
CA TYR A 96 -9.73 8.21 -7.43
C TYR A 96 -8.92 7.08 -6.80
N ARG A 97 -7.76 7.41 -6.23
CA ARG A 97 -6.94 6.48 -5.45
C ARG A 97 -6.72 7.02 -4.06
N PHE A 98 -7.17 6.29 -3.06
CA PHE A 98 -6.82 6.54 -1.68
C PHE A 98 -5.53 5.77 -1.35
N LEU A 99 -4.50 6.51 -0.97
CA LEU A 99 -3.14 6.03 -0.84
C LEU A 99 -2.63 6.31 0.57
N LYS A 100 -1.84 5.38 1.11
CA LYS A 100 -1.10 5.54 2.36
C LYS A 100 0.37 5.25 2.13
N ASP A 101 1.21 6.22 2.46
CA ASP A 101 2.65 6.09 2.42
C ASP A 101 3.13 5.40 3.71
N THR A 102 3.89 4.32 3.54
CA THR A 102 4.47 3.54 4.64
C THR A 102 5.98 3.45 4.47
N ARG A 103 6.68 2.99 5.50
CA ARG A 103 8.14 2.78 5.43
C ARG A 103 8.55 1.77 4.35
N VAL A 104 7.67 0.83 4.00
CA VAL A 104 7.92 -0.23 3.00
C VAL A 104 7.46 0.20 1.60
N GLY A 105 6.86 1.38 1.49
CA GLY A 105 6.33 1.92 0.24
C GLY A 105 4.88 2.36 0.35
N ARG A 106 4.27 2.64 -0.80
CA ARG A 106 2.91 3.14 -0.89
C ARG A 106 1.91 1.99 -1.02
N VAL A 107 0.86 2.03 -0.21
CA VAL A 107 -0.27 1.10 -0.24
C VAL A 107 -1.49 1.81 -0.81
N VAL A 108 -2.24 1.12 -1.67
CA VAL A 108 -3.55 1.58 -2.14
C VAL A 108 -4.60 1.03 -1.19
N LEU A 109 -5.31 1.92 -0.49
CA LEU A 109 -6.38 1.53 0.44
C LEU A 109 -7.71 1.36 -0.30
N ALA A 110 -7.97 2.19 -1.31
CA ALA A 110 -9.12 2.06 -2.19
C ALA A 110 -8.84 2.68 -3.56
N GLU A 111 -9.43 2.13 -4.62
CA GLU A 111 -9.35 2.65 -5.98
C GLU A 111 -10.72 2.50 -6.66
N SER A 112 -11.22 3.58 -7.26
CA SER A 112 -12.48 3.53 -8.02
C SER A 112 -12.61 4.72 -8.97
N THR A 113 -13.32 4.55 -10.09
CA THR A 113 -13.75 5.66 -10.95
C THR A 113 -14.91 6.45 -10.34
N GLU A 114 -15.64 5.84 -9.42
CA GLU A 114 -16.75 6.47 -8.71
C GLU A 114 -16.28 7.12 -7.41
N MET A 115 -16.93 8.22 -7.02
CA MET A 115 -16.58 8.98 -5.83
C MET A 115 -16.94 8.24 -4.53
N LYS A 116 -18.15 7.65 -4.50
CA LYS A 116 -18.74 7.08 -3.29
C LYS A 116 -17.89 5.96 -2.65
N PRO A 117 -17.36 4.96 -3.39
CA PRO A 117 -16.55 3.91 -2.78
C PRO A 117 -15.26 4.43 -2.13
N VAL A 118 -14.68 5.50 -2.70
CA VAL A 118 -13.48 6.13 -2.14
C VAL A 118 -13.83 6.98 -0.93
N ALA A 119 -14.94 7.72 -0.97
CA ALA A 119 -15.45 8.46 0.17
C ALA A 119 -15.72 7.51 1.36
N ASP A 120 -16.44 6.40 1.13
CA ASP A 120 -16.72 5.39 2.16
C ASP A 120 -15.43 4.79 2.75
N ALA A 121 -14.41 4.55 1.91
CA ALA A 121 -13.12 4.06 2.36
C ALA A 121 -12.35 5.08 3.20
N VAL A 122 -12.39 6.37 2.85
CA VAL A 122 -11.82 7.45 3.64
C VAL A 122 -12.54 7.57 4.98
N THR A 123 -13.88 7.53 4.98
CA THR A 123 -14.69 7.58 6.20
C THR A 123 -14.34 6.44 7.15
N ARG A 124 -14.28 5.21 6.65
CA ARG A 124 -13.86 4.05 7.43
C ARG A 124 -12.45 4.24 7.99
N TYR A 125 -11.51 4.73 7.19
CA TYR A 125 -10.14 4.96 7.62
C TYR A 125 -10.05 6.01 8.75
N VAL A 126 -10.79 7.12 8.62
CA VAL A 126 -10.87 8.15 9.66
C VAL A 126 -11.45 7.56 10.94
N ALA A 127 -12.54 6.79 10.85
CA ALA A 127 -13.14 6.12 12.00
C ALA A 127 -12.17 5.14 12.69
N GLU A 128 -11.47 4.31 11.92
CA GLU A 128 -10.43 3.41 12.44
C GLU A 128 -9.33 4.19 13.18
N ARG A 129 -8.87 5.31 12.63
CA ARG A 129 -7.83 6.16 13.26
C ARG A 129 -8.31 6.80 14.57
N VAL A 130 -9.56 7.26 14.62
CA VAL A 130 -10.17 7.81 15.84
C VAL A 130 -10.22 6.74 16.94
N VAL A 131 -10.68 5.53 16.60
CA VAL A 131 -10.75 4.39 17.53
C VAL A 131 -9.37 3.92 17.97
N GLU A 132 -8.41 3.82 17.04
CA GLU A 132 -7.02 3.47 17.37
C GLU A 132 -6.42 4.46 18.39
N ARG A 133 -6.65 5.77 18.21
CA ARG A 133 -6.19 6.79 19.18
C ARG A 133 -6.84 6.60 20.54
N GLN A 134 -8.15 6.33 20.59
CA GLN A 134 -8.85 6.06 21.84
C GLN A 134 -8.24 4.85 22.57
N HIS A 135 -8.02 3.74 21.87
CA HIS A 135 -7.36 2.57 22.45
C HIS A 135 -5.93 2.86 22.94
N MET A 136 -5.16 3.70 22.24
CA MET A 136 -3.83 4.10 22.69
C MET A 136 -3.87 4.98 23.94
N MET A 137 -4.88 5.84 24.07
CA MET A 137 -5.05 6.72 25.24
C MET A 137 -5.61 5.99 26.46
N GLU A 138 -6.46 4.98 26.26
CA GLU A 138 -7.01 4.17 27.36
C GLU A 138 -5.93 3.36 28.09
N GLY A 139 -4.79 3.07 27.43
CA GLY A 139 -3.69 2.32 28.03
C GLY A 139 -4.09 0.89 28.41
N GLY A 140 -3.11 0.02 28.69
CA GLY A 140 -3.42 -1.27 29.31
C GLY A 140 -4.14 -1.03 30.63
N VAL A 141 -5.20 -1.80 30.91
CA VAL A 141 -5.99 -1.67 32.15
C VAL A 141 -5.08 -1.85 33.36
N GLU A 142 -4.51 -0.77 33.90
CA GLU A 142 -3.95 -0.79 35.23
C GLU A 142 -5.12 -0.98 36.19
N SER A 143 -5.09 -2.08 36.93
CA SER A 143 -6.13 -2.39 37.90
C SER A 143 -6.14 -1.27 38.94
N ALA A 144 -7.16 -0.42 38.88
CA ALA A 144 -7.34 0.70 39.83
C ALA A 144 -7.47 0.25 41.29
N VAL A 145 -7.57 -1.07 41.53
CA VAL A 145 -7.67 -1.69 42.84
C VAL A 145 -6.61 -2.80 42.96
N PRO A 146 -5.59 -2.65 43.84
CA PRO A 146 -4.68 -3.74 44.17
C PRO A 146 -5.48 -4.93 44.72
N GLY A 147 -5.40 -6.08 44.04
CA GLY A 147 -6.04 -7.33 44.47
C GLY A 147 -7.33 -7.73 43.74
N LEU A 148 -7.85 -6.92 42.81
CA LEU A 148 -8.93 -7.36 41.92
C LEU A 148 -8.34 -8.10 40.71
N HIS A 149 -8.22 -9.43 40.81
CA HIS A 149 -7.97 -10.26 39.64
C HIS A 149 -9.24 -10.26 38.78
N ARG A 150 -9.24 -9.48 37.69
CA ARG A 150 -10.30 -9.58 36.69
C ARG A 150 -10.25 -10.98 36.07
N HIS A 151 -11.37 -11.67 36.06
CA HIS A 151 -11.52 -12.92 35.33
C HIS A 151 -11.13 -12.68 33.87
N VAL A 152 -10.15 -13.43 33.38
CA VAL A 152 -9.88 -13.54 31.95
C VAL A 152 -11.17 -14.03 31.30
N VAL A 153 -11.83 -13.17 30.53
CA VAL A 153 -12.99 -13.56 29.74
C VAL A 153 -12.44 -14.44 28.62
N GLN A 154 -12.69 -15.75 28.73
CA GLN A 154 -12.16 -16.76 27.81
C GLN A 154 -12.65 -16.56 26.36
N GLU A 155 -13.73 -15.78 26.18
CA GLU A 155 -14.31 -15.41 24.88
C GLU A 155 -13.60 -14.21 24.23
N ALA A 156 -12.80 -13.44 24.99
CA ALA A 156 -12.02 -12.30 24.49
C ALA A 156 -10.61 -12.74 24.04
N GLU A 157 -10.49 -13.90 23.41
CA GLU A 157 -9.28 -14.26 22.68
C GLU A 157 -9.30 -13.47 21.36
N PRO A 158 -8.34 -12.56 21.09
CA PRO A 158 -8.38 -11.75 19.88
C PRO A 158 -8.34 -12.66 18.64
N PRO A 159 -9.30 -12.54 17.68
CA PRO A 159 -9.24 -13.27 16.43
C PRO A 159 -8.21 -12.61 15.49
N ILE A 160 -6.98 -12.42 15.95
CA ILE A 160 -5.84 -12.04 15.10
C ILE A 160 -4.64 -12.89 15.49
N ARG A 161 -4.70 -14.15 15.07
CA ARG A 161 -3.54 -14.79 14.44
C ARG A 161 -3.91 -15.02 12.99
N SER A 162 -3.67 -14.02 12.16
CA SER A 162 -3.47 -14.26 10.73
C SER A 162 -2.39 -15.34 10.60
N GLU A 163 -2.69 -16.44 9.92
CA GLU A 163 -1.75 -17.50 9.62
C GLU A 163 -0.68 -17.00 8.63
N THR A 164 0.20 -16.13 9.08
CA THR A 164 1.44 -15.81 8.39
C THR A 164 2.54 -16.73 8.91
N GLY A 165 2.82 -17.78 8.14
CA GLY A 165 4.10 -18.48 8.11
C GLY A 165 4.49 -19.23 9.39
N ARG A 166 3.76 -20.29 9.75
CA ARG A 166 4.32 -21.32 10.65
C ARG A 166 5.51 -21.97 9.95
N ASN A 167 6.71 -21.69 10.46
CA ASN A 167 7.99 -22.28 10.05
C ASN A 167 7.87 -23.81 9.86
N GLY A 168 7.75 -24.26 8.61
CA GLY A 168 7.73 -25.68 8.26
C GLY A 168 8.96 -26.46 8.74
N TRP A 169 10.07 -25.77 9.01
CA TRP A 169 11.30 -26.35 9.56
C TRP A 169 11.14 -26.93 10.96
N THR A 170 10.34 -26.32 11.86
CA THR A 170 10.20 -26.86 13.23
C THR A 170 9.40 -28.16 13.23
N THR A 171 8.43 -28.29 12.33
CA THR A 171 7.65 -29.53 12.15
C THR A 171 8.50 -30.61 11.50
N PHE A 172 9.38 -30.24 10.55
CA PHE A 172 10.29 -31.18 9.90
C PHE A 172 11.33 -31.76 10.86
N PHE A 173 11.94 -30.94 11.71
CA PHE A 173 12.90 -31.42 12.73
C PHE A 173 12.24 -32.18 13.88
N ALA A 174 11.00 -31.81 14.27
CA ALA A 174 10.24 -32.57 15.26
C ALA A 174 9.91 -33.99 14.77
N GLY A 175 9.54 -34.13 13.49
CA GLY A 175 9.34 -35.45 12.86
C GLY A 175 10.63 -36.25 12.77
N LEU A 176 11.74 -35.63 12.37
CA LEU A 176 13.04 -36.29 12.27
C LEU A 176 13.56 -36.78 13.63
N GLY A 177 13.36 -36.01 14.70
CA GLY A 177 13.75 -36.39 16.06
C GLY A 177 13.01 -37.63 16.59
N LEU A 178 11.73 -37.76 16.26
CA LEU A 178 10.93 -38.94 16.62
C LEU A 178 11.39 -40.20 15.88
N ILE A 179 11.75 -40.07 14.60
CA ILE A 179 12.24 -41.18 13.77
C ILE A 179 13.62 -41.64 14.24
N THR A 180 14.54 -40.72 14.53
CA THR A 180 15.88 -41.08 15.03
C THR A 180 15.82 -41.70 16.43
N ALA A 181 14.97 -41.19 17.32
CA ALA A 181 14.76 -41.79 18.63
C ALA A 181 14.19 -43.23 18.51
N GLY A 182 13.18 -43.43 17.65
CA GLY A 182 12.62 -44.76 17.39
C GLY A 182 13.63 -45.74 16.80
N ALA A 183 14.45 -45.29 15.84
CA ALA A 183 15.48 -46.13 15.22
C ALA A 183 16.57 -46.55 16.22
N LEU A 184 17.01 -45.65 17.11
CA LEU A 184 18.01 -45.97 18.13
C LEU A 184 17.49 -46.97 19.16
N VAL A 185 16.24 -46.81 19.60
CA VAL A 185 15.61 -47.77 20.53
C VAL A 185 15.45 -49.13 19.86
N GLY A 186 14.97 -49.17 18.61
CA GLY A 186 14.84 -50.41 17.84
C GLY A 186 16.18 -51.13 17.65
N LEU A 187 17.25 -50.39 17.35
CA LEU A 187 18.60 -50.94 17.20
C LEU A 187 19.11 -51.51 18.54
N ALA A 188 18.94 -50.79 19.64
CA ALA A 188 19.36 -51.25 20.97
C ALA A 188 18.62 -52.55 21.39
N VAL A 189 17.30 -52.61 21.15
CA VAL A 189 16.50 -53.82 21.42
C VAL A 189 16.94 -54.98 20.53
N SER A 190 17.20 -54.73 19.24
CA SER A 190 17.69 -55.76 18.33
C SER A 190 19.07 -56.29 18.74
N LEU A 191 19.97 -55.42 19.19
CA LEU A 191 21.29 -55.83 19.68
C LEU A 191 21.18 -56.69 20.95
N ALA A 192 20.27 -56.34 21.86
CA ALA A 192 20.03 -57.09 23.09
C ALA A 192 19.42 -58.48 22.81
N LEU A 193 18.44 -58.55 21.91
CA LEU A 193 17.74 -59.82 21.60
C LEU A 193 18.56 -60.76 20.72
N PHE A 194 19.40 -60.24 19.84
CA PHE A 194 20.23 -61.05 18.93
C PHE A 194 21.68 -61.19 19.38
N TRP A 195 22.02 -60.77 20.61
CA TRP A 195 23.37 -60.82 21.17
C TRP A 195 24.01 -62.22 21.07
N ASP A 196 23.24 -63.26 21.43
CA ASP A 196 23.70 -64.65 21.37
C ASP A 196 23.91 -65.16 19.93
N ARG A 197 23.15 -64.65 18.96
CA ARG A 197 23.34 -65.00 17.53
C ARG A 197 24.51 -64.26 16.89
N ILE A 198 24.75 -63.00 17.29
CA ILE A 198 25.90 -62.22 16.82
C ILE A 198 27.21 -62.85 17.34
N MET A 199 27.24 -63.33 18.58
CA MET A 199 28.40 -64.03 19.15
C MET A 199 28.64 -65.41 18.53
N GLN A 200 27.61 -66.04 17.97
CA GLN A 200 27.75 -67.32 17.24
C GLN A 200 28.14 -67.13 15.77
N MET A 201 27.98 -65.93 15.19
CA MET A 201 28.58 -65.58 13.91
C MET A 201 30.09 -65.40 14.11
N LYS A 202 30.84 -66.48 13.88
CA LYS A 202 32.27 -66.40 13.54
C LYS A 202 32.42 -65.55 12.28
N ILE A 203 32.53 -64.24 12.43
CA ILE A 203 32.98 -63.33 11.38
C ILE A 203 34.46 -63.66 11.19
N SER A 204 34.75 -64.58 10.25
CA SER A 204 36.08 -64.64 9.64
C SER A 204 36.21 -63.39 8.78
N PHE A 205 37.15 -62.53 9.15
CA PHE A 205 37.82 -61.68 8.17
C PHE A 205 38.65 -62.55 7.21
#